data_AF-A0A165WQF6-F1
#
_entry.id   AF-A0A165WQF6-F1
#
_cell.length_a   1.000
_cell.length_b   1.000
_cell.length_c   1.000
_cell.angle_alpha   90.00
_cell.angle_beta   90.00
_cell.angle_gamma   90.00
#
_symmetry.space_group_name_H-M   'P 1'
#
loop_
_entity.id
_entity.type
_entity.pdbx_description
1 polymer ?
#
loop_
_entity_poly.entity_id
_entity_poly.type
_entity_poly.pdbx_seq_one_letter_code
_entity_poly.pdbx_strand_id
1 'polypeptide(L)'
;MKASSHAYAVAAYFPVPKFRNVAAPVQAILAARIYHICADVVTQTLKDACRSPVYLPGPDGRLRLCRTPLVASIDDRPEQVLIACTMHNQSSVTLATSKEFGDGILHPWRTRAHTLALIQQAVRECPDVDNIPKFYRVCQKLGLSGVTDPFWRDWGTPDIYEACPSHFLVPELLHTGHKFFWDHPLKWIKELLKLDHELDFRLAALPPRAGARSWPNGISTLKQVTGAMHRDIQDVIIPVIHGSEHVSAPVYTAIRALVEYMRLSQRENYDAAALDQLRSEMAMFHRHKQSILDCGARRGEKGKVIPHFENIPKLELLLGIEPSIRRLGAVYPYTADATERTH
;
A
#
# COMPACT_ATOMS: atom_id res chain seq x y z
N MET A 1 -20.32 -11.38 -3.18
CA MET A 1 -20.12 -11.44 -1.71
C MET A 1 -21.07 -10.44 -1.06
N LYS A 2 -22.15 -10.90 -0.41
CA LYS A 2 -23.06 -10.05 0.37
C LYS A 2 -22.31 -9.51 1.58
N ALA A 3 -22.54 -8.25 1.96
CA ALA A 3 -21.92 -7.56 3.11
C ALA A 3 -22.37 -8.10 4.48
N SER A 4 -22.69 -9.40 4.60
CA SER A 4 -23.29 -10.00 5.79
C SER A 4 -22.66 -11.36 6.14
N SER A 5 -21.36 -11.54 5.92
CA SER A 5 -20.67 -12.77 6.29
C SER A 5 -20.20 -12.85 7.75
N HIS A 6 -20.62 -11.92 8.64
CA HIS A 6 -20.22 -11.89 10.06
C HIS A 6 -18.70 -11.90 10.36
N ALA A 7 -17.83 -11.72 9.35
CA ALA A 7 -16.37 -11.79 9.51
C ALA A 7 -15.75 -10.50 10.05
N TYR A 8 -16.45 -9.36 9.90
CA TYR A 8 -16.00 -8.05 10.39
C TYR A 8 -17.07 -7.46 11.30
N ALA A 9 -16.63 -6.83 12.39
CA ALA A 9 -17.46 -6.06 13.30
C ALA A 9 -16.85 -4.67 13.49
N VAL A 10 -17.69 -3.63 13.51
CA VAL A 10 -17.23 -2.28 13.81
C VAL A 10 -16.82 -2.23 15.28
N ALA A 11 -15.53 -2.01 15.54
CA ALA A 11 -15.02 -1.88 16.90
C ALA A 11 -15.24 -0.48 17.47
N ALA A 12 -15.01 0.57 16.68
CA ALA A 12 -15.17 1.96 17.08
C ALA A 12 -15.27 2.90 15.86
N TYR A 13 -15.81 4.10 16.10
CA TYR A 13 -15.71 5.24 15.18
C TYR A 13 -14.73 6.25 15.75
N PHE A 14 -13.74 6.67 14.96
CA PHE A 14 -12.74 7.64 15.41
C PHE A 14 -13.17 9.06 15.08
N PRO A 15 -12.86 10.04 15.94
CA PRO A 15 -13.14 11.43 15.63
C PRO A 15 -12.26 11.93 14.47
N VAL A 16 -12.82 12.83 13.66
CA VAL A 16 -12.06 13.62 12.67
C VAL A 16 -11.95 15.06 13.19
N PRO A 17 -11.01 15.33 14.12
CA PRO A 17 -10.98 16.59 14.84
C PRO A 17 -10.62 17.76 13.92
N LYS A 18 -11.24 18.92 14.12
CA LYS A 18 -10.85 20.21 13.53
C LYS A 18 -10.43 21.15 14.66
N PHE A 19 -9.13 21.39 14.79
CA PHE A 19 -8.59 22.29 15.80
C PHE A 19 -8.71 23.74 15.30
N ARG A 20 -9.15 24.63 16.18
CA ARG A 20 -9.31 26.05 15.84
C ARG A 20 -7.98 26.77 15.95
N ASN A 21 -7.76 27.76 15.08
CA ASN A 21 -6.60 28.67 15.14
C ASN A 21 -5.22 27.99 15.08
N VAL A 22 -5.11 26.85 14.38
CA VAL A 22 -3.83 26.19 14.13
C VAL A 22 -3.52 26.14 12.64
N ALA A 23 -2.24 26.17 12.29
CA ALA A 23 -1.80 26.00 10.90
C ALA A 23 -2.05 24.55 10.41
N ALA A 24 -2.24 24.37 9.11
CA ALA A 24 -2.54 23.06 8.52
C ALA A 24 -1.53 21.93 8.87
N PRO A 25 -0.20 22.16 8.95
CA PRO A 25 0.74 21.14 9.41
C PRO A 25 0.51 20.73 10.87
N VAL A 26 0.21 21.70 11.74
CA VAL A 26 -0.09 21.45 13.17
C VAL A 26 -1.41 20.67 13.30
N GLN A 27 -2.42 21.05 12.52
CA GLN A 27 -3.69 20.33 12.43
C GLN A 27 -3.50 18.85 12.09
N ALA A 28 -2.65 18.54 11.11
CA ALA A 28 -2.37 17.15 10.70
C ALA A 28 -1.70 16.33 11.81
N ILE A 29 -0.72 16.93 12.51
CA ILE A 29 0.01 16.26 13.60
C ILE A 29 -0.92 16.00 14.80
N LEU A 30 -1.73 16.98 15.17
CA LEU A 30 -2.69 16.82 16.26
C LEU A 30 -3.74 15.75 15.93
N ALA A 31 -4.25 15.73 14.70
CA ALA A 31 -5.15 14.68 14.25
C ALA A 31 -4.50 13.29 14.31
N ALA A 32 -3.22 13.18 13.90
CA ALA A 32 -2.47 11.94 13.98
C ALA A 32 -2.28 11.47 15.44
N ARG A 33 -1.94 12.38 16.37
CA ARG A 33 -1.86 12.06 17.80
C ARG A 33 -3.20 11.58 18.36
N ILE A 34 -4.30 12.25 18.03
CA ILE A 34 -5.64 11.82 18.44
C ILE A 34 -5.97 10.43 17.90
N TYR A 35 -5.64 10.13 16.64
CA TYR A 35 -5.82 8.79 16.08
C TYR A 35 -5.12 7.73 16.95
N HIS A 36 -3.85 7.93 17.29
CA HIS A 36 -3.11 6.98 18.11
C HIS A 36 -3.67 6.87 19.54
N ILE A 37 -4.11 7.97 20.15
CA ILE A 37 -4.77 7.95 21.46
C ILE A 37 -6.07 7.13 21.40
N CYS A 38 -6.92 7.38 20.41
CA CYS A 38 -8.17 6.63 20.23
C CYS A 38 -7.91 5.14 19.95
N ALA A 39 -6.95 4.82 19.08
CA ALA A 39 -6.55 3.45 18.82
C ALA A 39 -6.01 2.76 20.09
N ASP A 40 -5.26 3.48 20.92
CA ASP A 40 -4.76 2.99 22.21
C ASP A 40 -5.91 2.53 23.12
N VAL A 41 -6.89 3.40 23.30
CA VAL A 41 -8.06 3.17 24.16
C VAL A 41 -8.91 2.01 23.63
N VAL A 42 -9.23 2.04 22.34
CA VAL A 42 -10.12 1.04 21.72
C VAL A 42 -9.50 -0.36 21.73
N THR A 43 -8.18 -0.44 21.63
CA THR A 43 -7.47 -1.72 21.54
C THR A 43 -6.89 -2.22 22.86
N GLN A 44 -7.13 -1.51 23.97
CA GLN A 44 -6.54 -1.83 25.27
C GLN A 44 -6.76 -3.29 25.68
N THR A 45 -8.00 -3.78 25.60
CA THR A 45 -8.33 -5.17 25.98
C THR A 45 -7.65 -6.21 25.07
N LEU A 46 -7.43 -5.88 23.80
CA LEU A 46 -6.70 -6.74 22.85
C LEU A 46 -5.20 -6.76 23.16
N LYS A 47 -4.62 -5.64 23.62
CA LYS A 47 -3.22 -5.64 24.07
C LYS A 47 -3.04 -6.47 25.33
N ASP A 48 -3.97 -6.34 26.28
CA ASP A 48 -3.93 -7.11 27.51
C ASP A 48 -4.09 -8.61 27.23
N ALA A 49 -5.04 -8.98 26.36
CA ALA A 49 -5.21 -10.36 25.89
C ALA A 49 -4.01 -10.89 25.07
N CYS A 50 -3.22 -10.00 24.44
CA CYS A 50 -1.97 -10.38 23.79
C CYS A 50 -0.88 -10.74 24.80
N ARG A 51 -0.82 -10.05 25.96
CA ARG A 51 0.18 -10.27 27.03
C ARG A 51 -0.21 -11.41 27.97
N SER A 52 -1.49 -11.51 28.28
CA SER A 52 -2.08 -12.56 29.12
C SER A 52 -3.25 -13.18 28.38
N PRO A 53 -3.20 -14.47 28.02
CA PRO A 53 -4.22 -15.06 27.19
C PRO A 53 -5.56 -15.10 27.92
N VAL A 54 -6.65 -14.98 27.18
CA VAL A 54 -8.03 -14.98 27.69
C VAL A 54 -8.86 -16.07 27.03
N TYR A 55 -9.90 -16.55 27.71
CA TYR A 55 -10.82 -17.51 27.11
C TYR A 55 -11.73 -16.81 26.10
N LEU A 56 -11.66 -17.22 24.85
CA LEU A 56 -12.54 -16.75 23.77
C LEU A 56 -13.31 -17.94 23.17
N PRO A 57 -14.61 -17.77 22.84
CA PRO A 57 -15.35 -18.79 22.10
C PRO A 57 -14.82 -18.89 20.68
N GLY A 58 -14.52 -20.11 20.25
CA GLY A 58 -14.24 -20.40 18.84
C GLY A 58 -15.52 -20.50 18.00
N PRO A 59 -15.39 -20.66 16.68
CA PRO A 59 -16.53 -20.82 15.78
C PRO A 59 -17.35 -22.10 16.04
N ASP A 60 -16.78 -23.08 16.74
CA ASP A 60 -17.47 -24.30 17.20
C ASP A 60 -18.10 -24.15 18.59
N GLY A 61 -18.13 -22.94 19.16
CA GLY A 61 -18.66 -22.64 20.49
C GLY A 61 -17.76 -23.07 21.65
N ARG A 62 -16.61 -23.71 21.39
CA ARG A 62 -15.69 -24.13 22.45
C ARG A 62 -14.81 -22.97 22.90
N LEU A 63 -14.71 -22.78 24.21
CA LEU A 63 -13.78 -21.83 24.79
C LEU A 63 -12.34 -22.32 24.59
N ARG A 64 -11.48 -21.43 24.09
CA ARG A 64 -10.05 -21.66 23.94
C ARG A 64 -9.29 -20.54 24.62
N LEU A 65 -8.16 -20.89 25.23
CA LEU A 65 -7.24 -19.92 25.77
C LEU A 65 -6.49 -19.26 24.59
N CYS A 66 -6.82 -18.01 24.29
CA CYS A 66 -6.40 -17.31 23.09
C CYS A 66 -5.61 -16.04 23.43
N ARG A 67 -4.70 -15.66 22.53
CA ARG A 67 -4.04 -14.34 22.50
C ARG A 67 -4.51 -13.55 21.30
N THR A 68 -4.36 -12.24 21.36
CA THR A 68 -4.80 -11.30 20.30
C THR A 68 -3.62 -10.50 19.73
N PRO A 69 -2.68 -11.15 19.01
CA PRO A 69 -1.61 -10.45 18.32
C PRO A 69 -2.15 -9.59 17.16
N LEU A 70 -1.57 -8.41 16.95
CA LEU A 70 -1.89 -7.54 15.82
C LEU A 70 -1.21 -8.04 14.54
N VAL A 71 -1.72 -9.10 13.93
CA VAL A 71 -1.01 -9.78 12.82
C VAL A 71 -1.12 -9.09 11.47
N ALA A 72 -2.20 -8.35 11.24
CA ALA A 72 -2.48 -7.69 9.97
C ALA A 72 -3.35 -6.45 10.18
N SER A 73 -3.10 -5.43 9.37
CA SER A 73 -3.87 -4.20 9.25
C SER A 73 -3.99 -3.89 7.75
N ILE A 74 -5.23 -3.67 7.31
CA ILE A 74 -5.58 -3.46 5.90
C ILE A 74 -5.82 -1.97 5.72
N ASP A 75 -4.78 -1.28 5.27
CA ASP A 75 -4.76 0.17 5.24
C ASP A 75 -4.24 0.68 3.89
N ASP A 76 -4.86 1.76 3.47
CA ASP A 76 -4.44 2.64 2.39
C ASP A 76 -3.11 3.35 2.79
N ARG A 77 -2.37 3.89 1.83
CA ARG A 77 -1.01 4.44 2.05
C ARG A 77 -0.97 5.61 3.04
N PRO A 78 -1.90 6.60 3.03
CA PRO A 78 -1.95 7.62 4.07
C PRO A 78 -2.11 7.03 5.47
N GLU A 79 -2.99 6.04 5.64
CA GLU A 79 -3.28 5.33 6.88
C GLU A 79 -2.08 4.51 7.35
N GLN A 80 -1.41 3.79 6.43
CA GLN A 80 -0.17 3.08 6.74
C GLN A 80 0.93 4.01 7.26
N VAL A 81 1.07 5.21 6.68
CA VAL A 81 2.04 6.21 7.16
C VAL A 81 1.67 6.78 8.52
N LEU A 82 0.38 7.07 8.72
CA LEU A 82 -0.15 7.48 10.00
C LEU A 82 0.20 6.42 11.06
N ILE A 83 -0.17 5.16 10.82
CA ILE A 83 0.07 4.05 11.74
C ILE A 83 1.56 3.83 11.99
N ALA A 84 2.41 3.88 10.94
CA ALA A 84 3.86 3.72 11.07
C ALA A 84 4.56 4.93 11.72
N CYS A 85 3.83 6.02 11.95
CA CYS A 85 4.31 7.29 12.50
C CYS A 85 5.40 7.96 11.64
N THR A 86 5.43 7.72 10.33
CA THR A 86 6.44 8.25 9.42
C THR A 86 5.95 9.47 8.64
N MET A 87 6.83 10.12 7.89
CA MET A 87 6.44 11.13 6.90
C MET A 87 6.08 10.49 5.55
N HIS A 88 5.32 11.21 4.70
CA HIS A 88 4.94 10.71 3.37
C HIS A 88 6.12 10.35 2.44
N ASN A 89 7.27 11.02 2.62
CA ASN A 89 8.50 10.75 1.87
C ASN A 89 9.34 9.61 2.45
N GLN A 90 8.82 8.88 3.44
CA GLN A 90 9.42 7.69 4.05
C GLN A 90 8.52 6.49 3.80
N SER A 91 9.09 5.29 3.66
CA SER A 91 8.31 4.06 3.65
C SER A 91 7.70 3.80 5.05
N SER A 92 6.48 3.25 5.07
CA SER A 92 5.79 2.80 6.28
C SER A 92 6.35 1.46 6.79
N VAL A 93 7.00 0.68 5.93
CA VAL A 93 7.44 -0.69 6.22
C VAL A 93 8.95 -0.90 6.10
N THR A 94 9.65 -0.13 5.26
CA THR A 94 11.11 -0.17 5.13
C THR A 94 11.77 1.15 5.54
N LEU A 95 13.11 1.16 5.53
CA LEU A 95 13.92 2.36 5.70
C LEU A 95 14.07 3.19 4.42
N ALA A 96 13.44 2.79 3.30
CA ALA A 96 13.50 3.53 2.06
C ALA A 96 12.90 4.95 2.19
N THR A 97 13.53 5.89 1.52
CA THR A 97 13.06 7.27 1.34
C THR A 97 12.47 7.45 -0.05
N SER A 98 11.85 8.61 -0.29
CA SER A 98 11.17 8.87 -1.56
C SER A 98 12.08 8.85 -2.79
N LYS A 99 13.39 9.07 -2.59
CA LYS A 99 14.42 8.95 -3.63
C LYS A 99 14.71 7.49 -4.01
N GLU A 100 14.45 6.56 -3.09
CA GLU A 100 14.75 5.14 -3.26
C GLU A 100 13.53 4.33 -3.67
N PHE A 101 12.31 4.87 -3.56
CA PHE A 101 11.08 4.11 -3.85
C PHE A 101 11.02 3.46 -5.25
N GLY A 102 11.82 3.97 -6.17
CA GLY A 102 11.87 3.50 -7.54
C GLY A 102 13.07 2.62 -7.88
N ASP A 103 13.96 2.25 -6.95
CA ASP A 103 15.22 1.57 -7.29
C ASP A 103 15.04 0.07 -7.59
N GLY A 104 14.15 -0.63 -6.88
CA GLY A 104 13.97 -2.08 -6.96
C GLY A 104 14.72 -2.88 -5.91
N ILE A 105 15.17 -2.20 -4.86
CA ILE A 105 15.88 -2.79 -3.75
C ILE A 105 14.88 -2.89 -2.60
N LEU A 106 14.73 -4.09 -2.04
CA LEU A 106 14.00 -4.25 -0.79
C LEU A 106 14.91 -3.74 0.35
N HIS A 107 14.70 -2.48 0.73
CA HIS A 107 15.43 -1.84 1.82
C HIS A 107 15.16 -2.53 3.16
N PRO A 108 16.07 -2.40 4.15
CA PRO A 108 15.86 -3.00 5.46
C PRO A 108 14.52 -2.61 6.08
N TRP A 109 13.91 -3.55 6.81
CA TRP A 109 12.63 -3.31 7.48
C TRP A 109 12.73 -2.19 8.51
N ARG A 110 11.72 -1.31 8.54
CA ARG A 110 11.54 -0.31 9.60
C ARG A 110 10.95 -1.00 10.82
N THR A 111 11.82 -1.47 11.70
CA THR A 111 11.39 -2.22 12.89
C THR A 111 10.70 -1.31 13.91
N ARG A 112 9.85 -1.92 14.76
CA ARG A 112 9.26 -1.32 15.96
C ARG A 112 10.31 -0.58 16.78
N ALA A 113 11.40 -1.28 17.11
CA ALA A 113 12.50 -0.75 17.91
C ALA A 113 13.16 0.48 17.25
N HIS A 114 13.37 0.43 15.93
CA HIS A 114 13.94 1.56 15.19
C HIS A 114 13.05 2.81 15.27
N THR A 115 11.75 2.67 14.98
CA THR A 115 10.82 3.80 15.04
C THR A 115 10.70 4.35 16.47
N LEU A 116 10.60 3.49 17.49
CA LEU A 116 10.54 3.93 18.89
C LEU A 116 11.84 4.64 19.32
N ALA A 117 13.00 4.16 18.89
CA ALA A 117 14.28 4.80 19.18
C ALA A 117 14.36 6.22 18.57
N LEU A 118 13.89 6.41 17.34
CA LEU A 118 13.81 7.73 16.71
C LEU A 118 12.83 8.67 17.42
N ILE A 119 11.68 8.16 17.87
CA ILE A 119 10.71 8.95 18.65
C ILE A 119 11.35 9.38 19.97
N GLN A 120 12.00 8.46 20.69
CA GLN A 120 12.71 8.80 21.93
C GLN A 120 13.84 9.80 21.69
N GLN A 121 14.55 9.70 20.56
CA GLN A 121 15.55 10.69 20.17
C GLN A 121 14.90 12.08 19.96
N ALA A 122 13.78 12.16 19.25
CA ALA A 122 13.06 13.42 19.05
C ALA A 122 12.63 14.06 20.38
N VAL A 123 12.12 13.25 21.32
CA VAL A 123 11.71 13.72 22.66
C VAL A 123 12.91 14.20 23.47
N ARG A 124 14.08 13.54 23.39
CA ARG A 124 15.31 14.02 24.05
C ARG A 124 15.79 15.35 23.46
N GLU A 125 15.75 15.50 22.14
CA GLU A 125 16.16 16.73 21.45
C GLU A 125 15.18 17.89 21.66
N CYS A 126 13.89 17.61 21.84
CA CYS A 126 12.86 18.60 22.17
C CYS A 126 11.88 18.04 23.22
N PRO A 127 12.18 18.22 24.53
CA PRO A 127 11.33 17.71 25.61
C PRO A 127 9.93 18.33 25.67
N ASP A 128 9.79 19.56 25.20
CA ASP A 128 8.49 20.24 25.05
C ASP A 128 7.78 19.70 23.79
N VAL A 129 7.18 18.51 23.92
CA VAL A 129 6.49 17.80 22.83
C VAL A 129 5.16 18.45 22.43
N ASP A 130 4.61 19.32 23.27
CA ASP A 130 3.34 20.01 23.06
C ASP A 130 3.52 21.33 22.30
N ASN A 131 4.74 21.87 22.26
CA ASN A 131 5.13 22.85 21.26
C ASN A 131 5.28 22.20 19.87
N ILE A 132 4.14 21.86 19.26
CA ILE A 132 4.06 21.11 18.00
C ILE A 132 4.97 21.69 16.90
N PRO A 133 5.01 23.02 16.63
CA PRO A 133 5.88 23.56 15.59
C PRO A 133 7.37 23.29 15.85
N LYS A 134 7.81 23.40 17.11
CA LYS A 134 9.20 23.16 17.49
C LYS A 134 9.53 21.66 17.45
N PHE A 135 8.69 20.83 18.05
CA PHE A 135 8.87 19.38 18.08
C PHE A 135 8.85 18.77 16.67
N TYR A 136 7.94 19.24 15.81
CA TYR A 136 7.83 18.73 14.45
C TYR A 136 9.09 18.99 13.61
N ARG A 137 9.76 20.14 13.78
CA ARG A 137 11.04 20.41 13.09
C ARG A 137 12.11 19.38 13.40
N VAL A 138 12.13 18.85 14.62
CA VAL A 138 13.03 17.74 15.00
C VAL A 138 12.57 16.45 14.33
N CYS A 139 11.28 16.12 14.43
CA CYS A 139 10.69 14.93 13.81
C CYS A 139 10.95 14.87 12.30
N GLN A 140 10.85 16.01 11.60
CA GLN A 140 11.09 16.08 10.15
C GLN A 140 12.50 15.63 9.77
N LYS A 141 13.51 15.97 10.59
CA LYS A 141 14.90 15.54 10.34
C LYS A 141 15.07 14.04 10.51
N LEU A 142 14.24 13.42 11.33
CA LEU A 142 14.22 11.97 11.59
C LEU A 142 13.20 11.22 10.71
N GLY A 143 12.48 11.91 9.82
CA GLY A 143 11.45 11.30 8.98
C GLY A 143 10.19 10.86 9.74
N LEU A 144 9.90 11.46 10.89
CA LEU A 144 8.76 11.14 11.75
C LEU A 144 7.59 12.11 11.58
N SER A 145 6.38 11.60 11.80
CA SER A 145 5.11 12.35 11.73
C SER A 145 4.87 13.35 12.87
N GLY A 146 5.59 13.25 14.00
CA GLY A 146 5.33 14.05 15.21
C GLY A 146 4.46 13.36 16.27
N VAL A 147 4.09 12.10 16.05
CA VAL A 147 3.46 11.23 17.07
C VAL A 147 4.51 10.80 18.10
N THR A 148 4.17 10.92 19.38
CA THR A 148 5.03 10.51 20.51
C THR A 148 4.69 9.13 21.05
N ASP A 149 3.41 8.75 21.02
CA ASP A 149 2.90 7.53 21.64
C ASP A 149 2.13 6.69 20.63
N PRO A 150 2.82 5.93 19.75
CA PRO A 150 2.15 5.06 18.81
C PRO A 150 1.31 4.01 19.55
N PHE A 151 0.06 3.78 19.13
CA PHE A 151 -0.83 2.82 19.81
C PHE A 151 -0.25 1.39 19.89
N TRP A 152 0.60 0.99 18.95
CA TRP A 152 1.21 -0.34 18.93
C TRP A 152 2.43 -0.47 19.85
N ARG A 153 2.94 0.63 20.45
CA ARG A 153 4.20 0.70 21.21
C ARG A 153 4.34 -0.26 22.39
N ASP A 154 3.23 -0.80 22.87
CA ASP A 154 3.15 -1.70 24.01
C ASP A 154 2.36 -2.98 23.69
N TRP A 155 1.97 -3.19 22.43
CA TRP A 155 1.21 -4.38 22.04
C TRP A 155 2.10 -5.63 21.99
N GLY A 156 1.88 -6.52 22.97
CA GLY A 156 2.62 -7.76 23.14
C GLY A 156 3.89 -7.63 24.01
N THR A 157 4.75 -8.64 23.98
CA THR A 157 6.02 -8.73 24.74
C THR A 157 7.12 -9.39 23.90
N PRO A 158 8.41 -9.08 24.15
CA PRO A 158 9.54 -9.65 23.39
C PRO A 158 9.58 -11.18 23.34
N ASP A 159 9.14 -11.86 24.41
CA ASP A 159 9.20 -13.32 24.52
C ASP A 159 8.11 -14.05 23.73
N ILE A 160 7.06 -13.34 23.29
CA ILE A 160 5.87 -13.96 22.68
C ILE A 160 5.60 -13.36 21.31
N TYR A 161 5.39 -12.05 21.26
CA TYR A 161 4.96 -11.34 20.08
C TYR A 161 5.10 -9.84 20.32
N GLU A 162 5.66 -9.09 19.37
CA GLU A 162 5.62 -7.63 19.39
C GLU A 162 5.01 -7.09 18.09
N ALA A 163 4.01 -6.23 18.22
CA ALA A 163 3.43 -5.58 17.06
C ALA A 163 4.47 -4.66 16.39
N CYS A 164 4.73 -4.92 15.12
CA CYS A 164 5.68 -4.16 14.32
C CYS A 164 5.01 -3.70 13.03
N PRO A 165 4.94 -2.38 12.74
CA PRO A 165 4.28 -1.89 11.53
C PRO A 165 4.80 -2.54 10.24
N SER A 166 6.11 -2.77 10.10
CA SER A 166 6.68 -3.49 8.96
C SER A 166 6.21 -4.94 8.80
N HIS A 167 5.61 -5.52 9.84
CA HIS A 167 5.06 -6.87 9.83
C HIS A 167 3.54 -6.88 9.62
N PHE A 168 2.80 -6.04 10.33
CA PHE A 168 1.34 -6.10 10.29
C PHE A 168 0.73 -5.18 9.24
N LEU A 169 1.43 -4.16 8.75
CA LEU A 169 0.93 -3.37 7.61
C LEU A 169 1.08 -4.21 6.35
N VAL A 170 -0.04 -4.80 5.91
CA VAL A 170 -0.05 -5.71 4.77
C VAL A 170 -0.14 -4.90 3.48
N PRO A 171 0.62 -5.25 2.43
CA PRO A 171 0.43 -4.65 1.12
C PRO A 171 -0.97 -4.97 0.60
N GLU A 172 -1.81 -3.95 0.51
CA GLU A 172 -3.19 -4.08 0.06
C GLU A 172 -3.24 -3.94 -1.48
N LEU A 173 -3.68 -4.98 -2.18
CA LEU A 173 -3.54 -5.06 -3.64
C LEU A 173 -4.39 -4.05 -4.42
N LEU A 174 -5.53 -3.62 -3.88
CA LEU A 174 -6.35 -2.61 -4.54
C LEU A 174 -5.62 -1.27 -4.63
N HIS A 175 -5.06 -0.78 -3.54
CA HIS A 175 -4.37 0.51 -3.46
C HIS A 175 -2.94 0.44 -3.96
N THR A 176 -2.19 -0.58 -3.54
CA THR A 176 -0.76 -0.75 -3.87
C THR A 176 -0.55 -1.31 -5.27
N GLY A 177 -1.43 -2.19 -5.77
CA GLY A 177 -1.32 -2.81 -7.09
C GLY A 177 -2.24 -2.18 -8.13
N HIS A 178 -3.55 -2.37 -8.01
CA HIS A 178 -4.52 -1.98 -9.04
C HIS A 178 -4.56 -0.48 -9.29
N LYS A 179 -4.64 0.32 -8.22
CA LYS A 179 -4.60 1.78 -8.31
C LYS A 179 -3.23 2.28 -8.76
N PHE A 180 -2.13 1.62 -8.37
CA PHE A 180 -0.79 1.92 -8.91
C PHE A 180 -0.74 1.78 -10.42
N PHE A 181 -1.19 0.65 -10.96
CA PHE A 181 -1.25 0.40 -12.39
C PHE A 181 -2.04 1.49 -13.13
N TRP A 182 -3.20 1.86 -12.60
CA TRP A 182 -4.03 2.91 -13.17
C TRP A 182 -3.33 4.28 -13.14
N ASP A 183 -2.73 4.63 -11.99
CA ASP A 183 -2.10 5.93 -11.77
C ASP A 183 -0.80 6.12 -12.56
N HIS A 184 -0.13 5.02 -12.94
CA HIS A 184 1.22 5.03 -13.50
C HIS A 184 1.35 4.20 -14.81
N PRO A 185 1.50 2.86 -14.82
CA PRO A 185 1.57 2.06 -16.05
C PRO A 185 0.56 2.41 -17.14
N LEU A 186 -0.71 2.55 -16.80
CA LEU A 186 -1.73 2.89 -17.79
C LEU A 186 -1.51 4.28 -18.39
N LYS A 187 -1.03 5.24 -17.58
CA LYS A 187 -0.65 6.57 -18.10
C LYS A 187 0.57 6.47 -19.01
N TRP A 188 1.58 5.68 -18.66
CA TRP A 188 2.74 5.46 -19.53
C TRP A 188 2.33 4.84 -20.86
N ILE A 189 1.40 3.88 -20.85
CA ILE A 189 0.86 3.27 -22.07
C ILE A 189 0.09 4.29 -22.90
N LYS A 190 -0.77 5.11 -22.28
CA LYS A 190 -1.46 6.21 -22.95
C LYS A 190 -0.48 7.18 -23.61
N GLU A 191 0.61 7.49 -22.91
CA GLU A 191 1.68 8.36 -23.40
C GLU A 191 2.45 7.78 -24.59
N LEU A 192 2.68 6.46 -24.61
CA LEU A 192 3.33 5.75 -25.71
C LEU A 192 2.39 5.65 -26.93
N LEU A 193 1.12 5.32 -26.70
CA LEU A 193 0.09 5.16 -27.74
C LEU A 193 -0.58 6.48 -28.12
N LYS A 194 0.12 7.61 -28.02
CA LYS A 194 -0.43 8.97 -28.17
C LYS A 194 -0.96 9.35 -29.56
N LEU A 195 -1.16 8.39 -30.45
CA LEU A 195 -1.85 8.61 -31.71
C LEU A 195 -3.37 8.55 -31.49
N ASP A 196 -4.10 9.44 -32.18
CA ASP A 196 -5.56 9.62 -32.24
C ASP A 196 -6.41 8.43 -31.75
N HIS A 197 -6.54 8.28 -30.43
CA HIS A 197 -7.36 7.24 -29.79
C HIS A 197 -6.88 5.78 -29.99
N GLU A 198 -5.61 5.52 -30.31
CA GLU A 198 -5.09 4.17 -30.58
C GLU A 198 -5.38 3.17 -29.46
N LEU A 199 -5.22 3.57 -28.19
CA LEU A 199 -5.56 2.72 -27.05
C LEU A 199 -7.06 2.37 -27.02
N ASP A 200 -7.93 3.35 -27.24
CA ASP A 200 -9.37 3.16 -27.23
C ASP A 200 -9.83 2.31 -28.42
N PHE A 201 -9.24 2.52 -29.60
CA PHE A 201 -9.46 1.73 -30.80
C PHE A 201 -9.10 0.26 -30.57
N ARG A 202 -7.91 -0.01 -30.03
CA ARG A 202 -7.46 -1.38 -29.71
C ARG A 202 -8.34 -2.05 -28.67
N LEU A 203 -8.80 -1.31 -27.66
CA LEU A 203 -9.74 -1.81 -26.66
C LEU A 203 -11.11 -2.13 -27.26
N ALA A 204 -11.61 -1.30 -28.17
CA ALA A 204 -12.88 -1.51 -28.87
C ALA A 204 -12.82 -2.70 -29.85
N ALA A 205 -11.63 -2.97 -30.42
CA ALA A 205 -11.39 -4.07 -31.34
C ALA A 205 -11.28 -5.45 -30.65
N LEU A 206 -11.23 -5.50 -29.31
CA LEU A 206 -11.17 -6.78 -28.59
C LEU A 206 -12.44 -7.60 -28.86
N PRO A 207 -12.32 -8.90 -29.16
CA PRO A 207 -13.49 -9.75 -29.33
C PRO A 207 -14.26 -9.85 -28.00
N PRO A 208 -15.61 -9.80 -28.03
CA PRO A 208 -16.42 -10.05 -26.85
C PRO A 208 -16.09 -11.41 -26.23
N ARG A 209 -15.84 -11.43 -24.91
CA ARG A 209 -15.55 -12.66 -24.15
C ARG A 209 -16.47 -12.75 -22.95
N ALA A 210 -17.04 -13.94 -22.73
CA ALA A 210 -17.85 -14.20 -21.55
C ALA A 210 -17.03 -13.94 -20.27
N GLY A 211 -17.61 -13.21 -19.32
CA GLY A 211 -16.96 -12.86 -18.05
C GLY A 211 -15.95 -11.71 -18.12
N ALA A 212 -15.68 -11.13 -19.29
CA ALA A 212 -14.85 -9.94 -19.44
C ALA A 212 -15.69 -8.73 -19.86
N ARG A 213 -15.36 -7.56 -19.32
CA ARG A 213 -15.99 -6.31 -19.75
C ARG A 213 -15.53 -5.94 -21.17
N SER A 214 -16.49 -5.57 -22.02
CA SER A 214 -16.21 -4.97 -23.34
C SER A 214 -15.97 -3.46 -23.23
N TRP A 215 -15.10 -2.93 -24.09
CA TRP A 215 -14.72 -1.51 -24.10
C TRP A 215 -14.98 -0.84 -25.47
N PRO A 216 -16.24 -0.84 -25.97
CA PRO A 216 -16.55 -0.36 -27.33
C PRO A 216 -16.22 1.12 -27.56
N ASN A 217 -16.18 1.91 -26.48
CA ASN A 217 -15.82 3.34 -26.51
C ASN A 217 -14.45 3.61 -25.85
N GLY A 218 -13.64 2.57 -25.64
CA GLY A 218 -12.39 2.65 -24.91
C GLY A 218 -12.54 3.11 -23.45
N ILE A 219 -11.51 3.80 -22.94
CA ILE A 219 -11.39 4.26 -21.55
C ILE A 219 -11.06 5.74 -21.39
N SER A 220 -10.73 6.47 -22.45
CA SER A 220 -10.27 7.86 -22.32
C SER A 220 -11.35 8.83 -21.80
N THR A 221 -12.63 8.51 -22.00
CA THR A 221 -13.76 9.38 -21.59
C THR A 221 -14.31 9.07 -20.19
N LEU A 222 -13.74 8.07 -19.50
CA LEU A 222 -14.21 7.65 -18.19
C LEU A 222 -13.94 8.74 -17.14
N LYS A 223 -15.02 9.26 -16.53
CA LYS A 223 -14.95 10.26 -15.45
C LYS A 223 -14.77 9.63 -14.07
N GLN A 224 -15.31 8.44 -13.87
CA GLN A 224 -15.23 7.68 -12.63
C GLN A 224 -14.86 6.24 -12.96
N VAL A 225 -13.87 5.71 -12.26
CA VAL A 225 -13.32 4.37 -12.49
C VAL A 225 -13.34 3.62 -11.17
N THR A 226 -13.89 2.42 -11.17
CA THR A 226 -14.00 1.56 -9.99
C THR A 226 -12.83 0.59 -9.90
N GLY A 227 -12.58 -0.01 -8.74
CA GLY A 227 -11.59 -1.08 -8.58
C GLY A 227 -11.80 -2.25 -9.54
N ALA A 228 -13.05 -2.61 -9.82
CA ALA A 228 -13.39 -3.62 -10.82
C ALA A 228 -12.91 -3.22 -12.23
N MET A 229 -13.06 -1.95 -12.62
CA MET A 229 -12.58 -1.47 -13.91
C MET A 229 -11.06 -1.43 -14.00
N HIS A 230 -10.35 -1.18 -12.90
CA HIS A 230 -8.88 -1.31 -12.87
C HIS A 230 -8.46 -2.74 -13.21
N ARG A 231 -9.10 -3.74 -12.59
CA ARG A 231 -8.83 -5.17 -12.84
C ARG A 231 -9.16 -5.56 -14.28
N ASP A 232 -10.36 -5.19 -14.76
CA ASP A 232 -10.80 -5.48 -16.12
C ASP A 232 -9.80 -4.97 -17.19
N ILE A 233 -9.22 -3.78 -16.99
CA ILE A 233 -8.21 -3.25 -17.92
C ILE A 233 -6.87 -3.98 -17.79
N GLN A 234 -6.43 -4.30 -16.57
CA GLN A 234 -5.19 -5.06 -16.38
C GLN A 234 -5.21 -6.41 -17.09
N ASP A 235 -6.35 -7.10 -17.10
CA ASP A 235 -6.51 -8.42 -17.72
C ASP A 235 -6.40 -8.37 -19.26
N VAL A 236 -6.61 -7.20 -19.87
CA VAL A 236 -6.60 -7.04 -21.33
C VAL A 236 -5.48 -6.14 -21.85
N ILE A 237 -4.74 -5.45 -20.98
CA ILE A 237 -3.79 -4.43 -21.43
C ILE A 237 -2.62 -5.03 -22.22
N ILE A 238 -2.13 -6.20 -21.84
CA ILE A 238 -1.00 -6.86 -22.49
C ILE A 238 -1.30 -7.24 -23.94
N PRO A 239 -2.42 -7.92 -24.27
CA PRO A 239 -2.78 -8.13 -25.67
C PRO A 239 -3.10 -6.82 -26.40
N VAL A 240 -3.68 -5.82 -25.72
CA VAL A 240 -3.96 -4.50 -26.33
C VAL A 240 -2.68 -3.82 -26.83
N ILE A 241 -1.62 -3.76 -26.01
CA ILE A 241 -0.37 -3.09 -26.41
C ILE A 241 0.53 -3.96 -27.31
N HIS A 242 0.19 -5.23 -27.51
CA HIS A 242 1.00 -6.15 -28.31
C HIS A 242 1.07 -5.70 -29.78
N GLY A 243 2.25 -5.85 -30.39
CA GLY A 243 2.49 -5.50 -31.80
C GLY A 243 2.39 -4.00 -32.13
N SER A 244 2.21 -3.13 -31.13
CA SER A 244 2.26 -1.68 -31.35
C SER A 244 3.67 -1.23 -31.69
N GLU A 245 3.85 -0.51 -32.79
CA GLU A 245 5.16 0.08 -33.16
C GLU A 245 5.67 1.11 -32.14
N HIS A 246 4.77 1.74 -31.37
CA HIS A 246 5.14 2.70 -30.31
C HIS A 246 5.53 2.05 -28.98
N VAL A 247 5.39 0.73 -28.86
CA VAL A 247 5.73 0.01 -27.63
C VAL A 247 6.89 -0.92 -27.94
N SER A 248 8.11 -0.46 -27.61
CA SER A 248 9.31 -1.25 -27.82
C SER A 248 9.28 -2.56 -27.01
N ALA A 249 9.99 -3.59 -27.46
CA ALA A 249 10.03 -4.88 -26.78
C ALA A 249 10.47 -4.80 -25.29
N PRO A 250 11.46 -3.96 -24.91
CA PRO A 250 11.80 -3.73 -23.50
C PRO A 250 10.64 -3.12 -22.69
N VAL A 251 9.93 -2.13 -23.25
CA VAL A 251 8.78 -1.51 -22.58
C VAL A 251 7.65 -2.52 -22.39
N TYR A 252 7.32 -3.26 -23.45
CA TYR A 252 6.34 -4.35 -23.38
C TYR A 252 6.70 -5.36 -22.28
N THR A 253 7.97 -5.78 -22.23
CA THR A 253 8.47 -6.74 -21.24
C THR A 253 8.32 -6.20 -19.81
N ALA A 254 8.64 -4.92 -19.58
CA ALA A 254 8.45 -4.29 -18.28
C ALA A 254 6.98 -4.28 -17.85
N ILE A 255 6.09 -3.80 -18.72
CA ILE A 255 4.64 -3.72 -18.42
C ILE A 255 4.05 -5.12 -18.22
N ARG A 256 4.40 -6.09 -19.08
CA ARG A 256 3.97 -7.50 -18.93
C ARG A 256 4.39 -8.07 -17.59
N ALA A 257 5.66 -7.89 -17.22
CA ALA A 257 6.17 -8.42 -15.97
C ALA A 257 5.44 -7.85 -14.75
N LEU A 258 5.14 -6.55 -14.77
CA LEU A 258 4.38 -5.91 -13.70
C LEU A 258 2.92 -6.39 -13.62
N VAL A 259 2.23 -6.55 -14.76
CA VAL A 259 0.86 -7.09 -14.81
C VAL A 259 0.83 -8.53 -14.33
N GLU A 260 1.78 -9.35 -14.80
CA GLU A 260 1.91 -10.74 -14.37
C GLU A 260 2.22 -10.84 -12.89
N TYR A 261 3.08 -9.97 -12.35
CA TYR A 261 3.35 -9.89 -10.91
C TYR A 261 2.07 -9.63 -10.10
N MET A 262 1.23 -8.67 -10.50
CA MET A 262 -0.04 -8.39 -9.83
C MET A 262 -1.03 -9.56 -9.92
N ARG A 263 -1.06 -10.26 -11.07
CA ARG A 263 -1.86 -11.47 -11.25
C ARG A 263 -1.40 -12.59 -10.33
N LEU A 264 -0.09 -12.84 -10.28
CA LEU A 264 0.51 -13.85 -9.42
C LEU A 264 0.30 -13.56 -7.93
N SER A 265 0.28 -12.28 -7.55
CA SER A 265 0.07 -11.82 -6.16
C SER A 265 -1.35 -12.10 -5.64
N GLN A 266 -2.29 -12.45 -6.53
CA GLN A 266 -3.68 -12.78 -6.18
C GLN A 266 -3.94 -14.29 -6.08
N ARG A 267 -2.91 -15.15 -6.17
CA ARG A 267 -3.10 -16.59 -5.98
C ARG A 267 -3.60 -16.89 -4.57
N GLU A 268 -4.46 -17.90 -4.46
CA GLU A 268 -5.00 -18.39 -3.18
C GLU A 268 -3.98 -19.19 -2.39
N ASN A 269 -2.99 -19.78 -3.07
CA ASN A 269 -1.95 -20.61 -2.47
C ASN A 269 -0.61 -20.38 -3.17
N TYR A 270 0.47 -20.51 -2.40
CA TYR A 270 1.84 -20.32 -2.87
C TYR A 270 2.71 -21.50 -2.46
N ASP A 271 3.35 -22.13 -3.43
CA ASP A 271 4.49 -23.00 -3.23
C ASP A 271 5.80 -22.24 -3.52
N ALA A 272 6.95 -22.92 -3.37
CA ALA A 272 8.25 -22.32 -3.63
C ALA A 272 8.36 -21.77 -5.07
N ALA A 273 7.83 -22.52 -6.06
CA ALA A 273 7.88 -22.13 -7.47
C ALA A 273 7.05 -20.86 -7.76
N ALA A 274 5.87 -20.72 -7.13
CA ALA A 274 5.06 -19.51 -7.25
C ALA A 274 5.78 -18.27 -6.68
N LEU A 275 6.50 -18.44 -5.56
CA LEU A 275 7.29 -17.36 -4.96
C LEU A 275 8.52 -17.01 -5.83
N ASP A 276 9.17 -18.00 -6.44
CA ASP A 276 10.23 -17.77 -7.42
C ASP A 276 9.72 -17.01 -8.64
N GLN A 277 8.54 -17.36 -9.12
CA GLN A 277 7.90 -16.67 -10.25
C GLN A 277 7.60 -15.20 -9.91
N LEU A 278 7.05 -14.92 -8.72
CA LEU A 278 6.83 -13.55 -8.24
C LEU A 278 8.13 -12.74 -8.23
N ARG A 279 9.20 -13.28 -7.66
CA ARG A 279 10.51 -12.61 -7.62
C ARG A 279 11.06 -12.36 -9.01
N SER A 280 10.94 -13.34 -9.90
CA SER A 280 11.39 -13.24 -11.29
C SER A 280 10.67 -12.13 -12.04
N GLU A 281 9.34 -12.04 -11.92
CA GLU A 281 8.56 -11.01 -12.60
C GLU A 281 8.86 -9.60 -12.06
N MET A 282 9.03 -9.44 -10.76
CA MET A 282 9.46 -8.15 -10.20
C MET A 282 10.86 -7.76 -10.70
N ALA A 283 11.81 -8.70 -10.68
CA ALA A 283 13.17 -8.46 -11.21
C ALA A 283 13.15 -8.13 -12.72
N MET A 284 12.27 -8.78 -13.48
CA MET A 284 12.08 -8.54 -14.92
C MET A 284 11.56 -7.13 -15.19
N PHE A 285 10.59 -6.65 -14.41
CA PHE A 285 10.13 -5.27 -14.46
C PHE A 285 11.30 -4.31 -14.18
N HIS A 286 12.01 -4.50 -13.08
CA HIS A 286 13.11 -3.61 -12.68
C HIS A 286 14.28 -3.59 -13.68
N ARG A 287 14.53 -4.71 -14.37
CA ARG A 287 15.53 -4.80 -15.45
C ARG A 287 15.18 -3.94 -16.67
N HIS A 288 13.90 -3.83 -17.02
CA HIS A 288 13.47 -3.19 -18.27
C HIS A 288 12.79 -1.83 -18.08
N LYS A 289 12.38 -1.45 -16.86
CA LYS A 289 11.62 -0.21 -16.58
C LYS A 289 12.31 1.06 -17.10
N GLN A 290 13.64 1.08 -17.22
CA GLN A 290 14.37 2.24 -17.73
C GLN A 290 13.92 2.62 -19.15
N SER A 291 13.60 1.63 -19.98
CA SER A 291 13.08 1.85 -21.33
C SER A 291 11.77 2.68 -21.37
N ILE A 292 10.97 2.65 -20.30
CA ILE A 292 9.76 3.48 -20.17
C ILE A 292 10.15 4.96 -20.07
N LEU A 293 11.24 5.26 -19.34
CA LEU A 293 11.76 6.63 -19.19
C LEU A 293 12.47 7.09 -20.46
N ASP A 294 13.23 6.20 -21.10
CA ASP A 294 13.97 6.49 -22.33
C ASP A 294 13.01 6.85 -23.48
N CYS A 295 11.83 6.22 -23.53
CA CYS A 295 10.75 6.58 -24.45
C CYS A 295 9.97 7.84 -24.04
N GLY A 296 10.31 8.50 -22.92
CA GLY A 296 9.64 9.70 -22.43
C GLY A 296 8.19 9.47 -21.97
N ALA A 297 7.81 8.22 -21.66
CA ALA A 297 6.43 7.83 -21.35
C ALA A 297 5.97 8.30 -19.96
N ARG A 298 6.90 8.52 -19.03
CA ARG A 298 6.57 9.07 -17.71
C ARG A 298 6.54 10.59 -17.78
N ARG A 299 5.34 11.17 -17.77
CA ARG A 299 5.13 12.62 -17.75
C ARG A 299 4.38 13.09 -16.52
N GLY A 300 4.76 14.27 -16.03
CA GLY A 300 4.10 14.99 -14.95
C GLY A 300 3.14 16.07 -15.46
N GLU A 301 2.88 17.03 -14.60
CA GLU A 301 2.08 18.20 -14.95
C GLU A 301 2.63 18.93 -16.18
N LYS A 302 1.71 19.45 -17.01
CA LYS A 302 2.04 20.17 -18.25
C LYS A 302 2.86 19.34 -19.26
N GLY A 303 2.84 18.01 -19.15
CA GLY A 303 3.52 17.12 -20.08
C GLY A 303 5.05 17.08 -19.92
N LYS A 304 5.59 17.58 -18.81
CA LYS A 304 7.04 17.51 -18.54
C LYS A 304 7.48 16.06 -18.31
N VAL A 305 8.52 15.62 -19.01
CA VAL A 305 9.12 14.29 -18.80
C VAL A 305 9.74 14.21 -17.41
N ILE A 306 9.47 13.12 -16.69
CA ILE A 306 10.05 12.81 -15.39
C ILE A 306 11.07 11.68 -15.59
N PRO A 307 12.38 11.93 -15.47
CA PRO A 307 13.43 10.99 -15.88
C PRO A 307 13.83 9.99 -14.79
N HIS A 308 12.93 9.67 -13.85
CA HIS A 308 13.26 8.82 -12.70
C HIS A 308 12.06 8.05 -12.19
N PHE A 309 12.30 7.00 -11.40
CA PHE A 309 11.25 6.26 -10.69
C PHE A 309 10.93 6.76 -9.28
N GLU A 310 11.68 7.74 -8.77
CA GLU A 310 11.49 8.32 -7.44
C GLU A 310 10.06 8.84 -7.20
N ASN A 311 9.70 8.95 -5.92
CA ASN A 311 8.43 9.45 -5.44
C ASN A 311 7.21 8.63 -5.92
N ILE A 312 7.40 7.33 -6.20
CA ILE A 312 6.30 6.36 -6.38
C ILE A 312 6.33 5.36 -5.21
N PRO A 313 5.70 5.69 -4.05
CA PRO A 313 5.72 4.81 -2.88
C PRO A 313 5.15 3.42 -3.16
N LYS A 314 4.10 3.35 -3.98
CA LYS A 314 3.44 2.07 -4.32
C LYS A 314 4.40 1.10 -5.00
N LEU A 315 5.39 1.59 -5.76
CA LEU A 315 6.36 0.74 -6.44
C LEU A 315 7.32 0.05 -5.45
N GLU A 316 7.73 0.74 -4.39
CA GLU A 316 8.49 0.14 -3.29
C GLU A 316 7.65 -0.84 -2.48
N LEU A 317 6.40 -0.49 -2.18
CA LEU A 317 5.50 -1.37 -1.43
C LEU A 317 5.18 -2.68 -2.15
N LEU A 318 5.22 -2.70 -3.49
CA LEU A 318 5.10 -3.94 -4.25
C LEU A 318 6.22 -4.93 -3.90
N LEU A 319 7.44 -4.48 -3.58
CA LEU A 319 8.53 -5.36 -3.15
C LEU A 319 8.21 -6.09 -1.83
N GLY A 320 7.31 -5.52 -1.03
CA GLY A 320 6.85 -6.09 0.24
C GLY A 320 5.83 -7.23 0.12
N ILE A 321 5.27 -7.50 -1.06
CA ILE A 321 4.24 -8.54 -1.24
C ILE A 321 4.80 -9.95 -0.99
N GLU A 322 5.92 -10.33 -1.61
CA GLU A 322 6.49 -11.68 -1.41
C GLU A 322 6.90 -11.96 0.05
N PRO A 323 7.59 -11.04 0.74
CA PRO A 323 7.85 -11.20 2.17
C PRO A 323 6.58 -11.29 3.02
N SER A 324 5.54 -10.54 2.67
CA SER A 324 4.26 -10.59 3.36
C SER A 324 3.56 -11.94 3.14
N ILE A 325 3.66 -12.50 1.93
CA ILE A 325 3.11 -13.84 1.63
C ILE A 325 3.78 -14.90 2.49
N ARG A 326 5.11 -14.86 2.64
CA ARG A 326 5.82 -15.81 3.51
C ARG A 326 5.40 -15.73 4.97
N ARG A 327 5.03 -14.54 5.43
CA ARG A 327 4.66 -14.28 6.83
C ARG A 327 3.20 -14.62 7.12
N LEU A 328 2.29 -14.28 6.20
CA LEU A 328 0.85 -14.28 6.45
C LEU A 328 0.07 -15.30 5.60
N GLY A 329 0.72 -15.91 4.61
CA GLY A 329 0.06 -16.70 3.57
C GLY A 329 -0.46 -15.80 2.44
N ALA A 330 -1.47 -16.26 1.70
CA ALA A 330 -1.98 -15.51 0.56
C ALA A 330 -2.47 -14.10 0.96
N VAL A 331 -2.30 -13.12 0.05
CA VAL A 331 -2.68 -11.72 0.31
C VAL A 331 -4.20 -11.49 0.15
N TYR A 332 -4.89 -12.36 -0.59
CA TYR A 332 -6.32 -12.22 -0.89
C TYR A 332 -7.24 -11.97 0.33
N PRO A 333 -7.06 -12.62 1.50
CA PRO A 333 -7.87 -12.34 2.69
C PRO A 333 -7.70 -10.91 3.25
N TYR A 334 -6.65 -10.20 2.86
CA TYR A 334 -6.30 -8.87 3.33
C TYR A 334 -6.70 -7.75 2.33
N THR A 335 -7.74 -7.98 1.52
CA THR A 335 -8.24 -6.99 0.56
C THR A 335 -9.11 -5.92 1.21
N ALA A 336 -9.01 -4.67 0.73
CA ALA A 336 -9.90 -3.58 1.10
C ALA A 336 -11.29 -3.65 0.42
N ASP A 337 -11.52 -4.58 -0.53
CA ASP A 337 -12.79 -4.70 -1.26
C ASP A 337 -14.02 -4.86 -0.32
N ALA A 338 -13.83 -5.44 0.88
CA ALA A 338 -14.89 -5.60 1.88
C ALA A 338 -15.15 -4.32 2.69
N THR A 339 -14.09 -3.61 3.10
CA THR A 339 -14.19 -2.39 3.91
C THR A 339 -14.66 -1.20 3.07
N GLU A 340 -14.25 -1.09 1.81
CA GLU A 340 -14.72 -0.04 0.89
C GLU A 340 -16.24 -0.07 0.66
N ARG A 341 -16.89 -1.22 0.81
CA ARG A 341 -18.37 -1.33 0.70
C ARG A 341 -19.11 -0.86 1.94
N THR A 342 -18.38 -0.61 3.04
CA THR A 342 -18.95 -0.15 4.31
C THR A 342 -18.79 1.35 4.53
N HIS A 343 -18.05 2.03 3.65
CA HIS A 343 -18.05 3.48 3.48
C HIS A 343 -19.17 3.89 2.53
#